data_AF-A0ABD0J8D4-F1
#
_entry.id   AF-A0ABD0J8D4-F1
#
_cell.length_a   1.000
_cell.length_b   1.000
_cell.length_c   1.000
_cell.angle_alpha   90.00
_cell.angle_beta   90.00
_cell.angle_gamma   90.00
#
_symmetry.space_group_name_H-M   'P 1'
#
loop_
_entity.id
_entity.type
_entity.pdbx_description
1 polymer ?
#
loop_
_entity_poly.entity_id
_entity_poly.type
_entity_poly.pdbx_seq_one_letter_code
_entity_poly.pdbx_strand_id
1 'polypeptide(L)'
;MVALIALTVLACLLGSFLTCEVAGRVFFFVWVCGMFLVMCGFFTMVPTFAYRLFGSQHFNANLGLLYTQGIIGSLMSTLLAPVLKNLLGWHGMFYFSFGAVFVGLLLNMSLDIPCGNTIPQHMYRDLALLQR
;
A
#
# COMPACT_ATOMS: atom_id res chain seq x y z
N MET A 1 -12.17 -4.03 -2.25
CA MET A 1 -12.41 -2.87 -3.14
C MET A 1 -11.42 -1.73 -2.90
N VAL A 2 -11.33 -1.12 -1.71
CA VAL A 2 -10.47 0.07 -1.52
C VAL A 2 -8.96 -0.22 -1.63
N ALA A 3 -8.49 -1.38 -1.14
CA ALA A 3 -7.10 -1.81 -1.33
C ALA A 3 -6.74 -2.05 -2.80
N LEU A 4 -7.68 -2.58 -3.61
CA LEU A 4 -7.49 -2.73 -5.05
C LEU A 4 -7.34 -1.38 -5.75
N ILE A 5 -8.16 -0.39 -5.37
CA ILE A 5 -8.05 0.98 -5.90
C ILE A 5 -6.68 1.57 -5.56
N ALA A 6 -6.21 1.44 -4.31
CA ALA A 6 -4.89 1.94 -3.92
C ALA A 6 -3.74 1.30 -4.73
N LEU A 7 -3.79 -0.02 -4.95
CA LEU A 7 -2.79 -0.74 -5.75
C LEU A 7 -2.82 -0.35 -7.23
N THR A 8 -4.01 -0.16 -7.82
CA THR A 8 -4.15 0.30 -9.22
C THR A 8 -3.56 1.69 -9.40
N VAL A 9 -3.88 2.62 -8.50
CA VAL A 9 -3.36 4.00 -8.54
C VAL A 9 -1.84 4.00 -8.37
N LEU A 10 -1.31 3.22 -7.42
CA LEU A 10 0.14 3.11 -7.22
C LEU A 10 0.87 2.53 -8.44
N ALA A 11 0.30 1.51 -9.09
CA ALA A 11 0.86 0.94 -10.32
C ALA A 11 0.89 1.97 -11.45
N CYS A 12 -0.21 2.70 -11.66
CA CYS A 12 -0.27 3.77 -12.66
C CYS A 12 0.79 4.85 -12.39
N LEU A 13 0.91 5.33 -11.14
CA LEU A 13 1.91 6.32 -10.78
C LEU A 13 3.35 5.81 -11.01
N LEU A 14 3.67 4.57 -10.63
CA LEU A 14 5.00 4.00 -10.86
C LEU A 14 5.31 3.85 -12.36
N GLY A 15 4.34 3.43 -13.17
CA GLY A 15 4.48 3.31 -14.63
C GLY A 15 4.63 4.65 -15.33
N SER A 16 3.99 5.71 -14.83
CA SER A 16 4.09 7.07 -15.36
C SER A 16 5.42 7.77 -15.04
N PHE A 17 6.34 7.15 -14.30
CA PHE A 17 7.60 7.80 -13.90
C PHE A 17 8.44 8.30 -15.09
N LEU A 18 8.44 7.59 -16.24
CA LEU A 18 9.18 8.04 -17.44
C LEU A 18 8.58 9.29 -18.07
N THR A 19 7.27 9.48 -17.92
CA THR A 19 6.62 10.71 -18.40
C THR A 19 7.03 11.92 -17.57
N CYS A 20 7.52 11.73 -16.33
CA CYS A 20 8.05 12.82 -15.51
C CYS A 20 9.32 13.45 -16.07
N GLU A 21 10.18 12.68 -16.75
CA GLU A 21 11.38 13.26 -17.36
C GLU A 21 11.05 14.19 -18.54
N VAL A 22 9.99 13.89 -19.26
CA VAL A 22 9.56 14.66 -20.44
C VAL A 22 8.66 15.84 -20.04
N ALA A 23 7.80 15.66 -19.04
CA ALA A 23 6.77 16.64 -18.65
C ALA A 23 7.27 17.76 -17.72
N GLY A 24 8.53 17.70 -17.28
CA GLY A 24 9.18 18.77 -16.53
C GLY A 24 8.77 18.86 -15.05
N ARG A 25 9.21 19.95 -14.39
CA ARG A 25 9.24 20.08 -12.93
C ARG A 25 7.86 20.04 -12.25
N VAL A 26 6.82 20.59 -12.91
CA VAL A 26 5.46 20.64 -12.35
C VAL A 26 4.84 19.25 -12.29
N PHE A 27 5.05 18.44 -13.33
CA PHE A 27 4.54 17.07 -13.37
C PHE A 27 5.21 16.19 -12.31
N PHE A 28 6.52 16.35 -12.10
CA PHE A 28 7.22 15.68 -11.00
C PHE A 28 6.64 16.04 -9.63
N PHE A 29 6.29 17.31 -9.38
CA PHE A 29 5.67 17.71 -8.12
C PHE A 29 4.32 17.04 -7.89
N VAL A 30 3.42 17.07 -8.88
CA VAL A 30 2.11 16.41 -8.80
C VAL A 30 2.26 14.90 -8.59
N TRP A 31 3.23 14.28 -9.27
CA TRP A 31 3.54 12.87 -9.12
C TRP A 31 3.98 12.51 -7.70
N VAL A 32 4.89 13.30 -7.09
CA VAL A 32 5.33 13.07 -5.70
C VAL A 32 4.16 13.25 -4.71
N CYS A 33 3.33 14.27 -4.90
CA CYS A 33 2.14 14.47 -4.08
C CYS A 33 1.16 13.28 -4.17
N GLY A 34 0.95 12.76 -5.39
CA GLY A 34 0.13 11.57 -5.61
C GLY A 34 0.67 10.34 -4.90
N MET A 35 1.98 10.09 -4.98
CA MET A 35 2.64 9.01 -4.25
C MET A 35 2.45 9.15 -2.74
N PHE A 36 2.63 10.34 -2.20
CA PHE A 36 2.48 10.59 -0.77
C PHE A 36 1.04 10.35 -0.28
N LEU A 37 0.03 10.85 -1.01
CA LEU A 37 -1.38 10.64 -0.68
C LEU A 37 -1.77 9.16 -0.67
N VAL A 38 -1.28 8.38 -1.63
CA VAL A 38 -1.54 6.93 -1.69
C VAL A 38 -0.93 6.23 -0.48
N MET A 39 0.30 6.58 -0.11
CA MET A 39 0.97 5.99 1.07
C MET A 39 0.24 6.35 2.35
N CYS A 40 -0.15 7.61 2.55
CA CYS A 40 -0.96 8.03 3.70
C CYS A 40 -2.30 7.29 3.74
N GLY A 41 -3.00 7.19 2.60
CA GLY A 41 -4.24 6.44 2.48
C GLY A 41 -4.06 4.97 2.91
N PHE A 42 -2.97 4.33 2.47
CA PHE A 42 -2.65 2.97 2.88
C PHE A 42 -2.47 2.85 4.40
N PHE A 43 -1.65 3.71 5.02
CA PHE A 43 -1.42 3.71 6.46
C PHE A 43 -2.70 3.90 7.28
N THR A 44 -3.63 4.75 6.82
CA THR A 44 -4.91 4.94 7.51
C THR A 44 -5.84 3.73 7.43
N MET A 45 -5.72 2.92 6.36
CA MET A 45 -6.62 1.77 6.13
C MET A 45 -6.13 0.47 6.76
N VAL A 46 -4.81 0.29 6.92
CA VAL A 46 -4.22 -0.89 7.58
C VAL A 46 -4.91 -1.23 8.92
N PRO A 47 -5.12 -0.29 9.87
CA PRO A 47 -5.79 -0.62 11.13
C PRO A 47 -7.25 -1.01 10.93
N THR A 48 -7.97 -0.38 10.00
CA THR A 48 -9.36 -0.76 9.70
C THR A 48 -9.45 -2.17 9.12
N PHE A 49 -8.50 -2.55 8.25
CA PHE A 49 -8.46 -3.91 7.69
C PHE A 49 -8.02 -4.95 8.72
N ALA A 50 -6.99 -4.65 9.51
CA ALA A 50 -6.52 -5.55 10.57
C ALA A 50 -7.62 -5.85 11.59
N TYR A 51 -8.42 -4.86 11.95
CA TYR A 51 -9.54 -5.04 12.88
C TYR A 51 -10.63 -5.94 12.27
N ARG A 52 -10.92 -5.77 10.98
CA ARG A 52 -11.89 -6.61 10.27
C ARG A 52 -11.40 -8.04 10.05
N LEU A 53 -10.11 -8.26 9.81
CA LEU A 53 -9.55 -9.59 9.54
C LEU A 53 -9.37 -10.43 10.81
N PHE A 54 -8.90 -9.80 11.89
CA PHE A 54 -8.46 -10.53 13.09
C PHE A 54 -9.41 -10.41 14.29
N GLY A 55 -10.41 -9.54 14.22
CA GLY A 55 -11.32 -9.26 15.33
C GLY A 55 -10.62 -8.57 16.51
N SER A 56 -11.40 -8.20 17.54
CA SER A 56 -10.89 -7.40 18.67
C SER A 56 -9.90 -8.14 19.58
N GLN A 57 -10.02 -9.47 19.70
CA GLN A 57 -9.20 -10.27 20.63
C GLN A 57 -7.70 -10.32 20.26
N HIS A 58 -7.35 -10.27 18.97
CA HIS A 58 -5.97 -10.38 18.49
C HIS A 58 -5.51 -9.15 17.68
N PHE A 59 -6.30 -8.08 17.72
CA PHE A 59 -6.06 -6.88 16.92
C PHE A 59 -4.69 -6.25 17.18
N ASN A 60 -4.35 -5.97 18.45
CA ASN A 60 -3.14 -5.23 18.79
C ASN A 60 -1.85 -5.97 18.42
N ALA A 61 -1.80 -7.28 18.67
CA ALA A 61 -0.63 -8.10 18.34
C ALA A 61 -0.43 -8.19 16.82
N ASN A 62 -1.50 -8.44 16.06
CA ASN A 62 -1.43 -8.58 14.60
C ASN A 62 -1.22 -7.24 13.90
N LEU A 63 -1.77 -6.16 14.45
CA LEU A 63 -1.52 -4.79 13.96
C LEU A 63 -0.05 -4.41 14.16
N GLY A 64 0.53 -4.71 15.32
CA GLY A 64 1.96 -4.49 15.56
C GLY A 64 2.81 -5.22 14.53
N LEU A 65 2.49 -6.49 14.25
CA LEU A 65 3.19 -7.32 13.28
C LEU A 65 3.06 -6.78 11.84
N LEU A 66 1.89 -6.27 11.47
CA LEU A 66 1.65 -5.59 10.19
C LEU A 66 2.49 -4.31 10.04
N TYR A 67 2.78 -3.59 11.11
CA TYR A 67 3.70 -2.44 11.04
C TYR A 67 5.17 -2.86 11.05
N THR A 68 5.52 -3.93 11.78
CA THR A 68 6.88 -4.49 11.77
C THR A 68 7.29 -4.95 10.38
N GLN A 69 6.38 -5.49 9.57
CA GLN A 69 6.68 -5.85 8.18
C GLN A 69 7.16 -4.63 7.37
N GLY A 70 6.66 -3.43 7.67
CA GLY A 70 7.06 -2.19 7.01
C GLY A 70 8.50 -1.80 7.36
N ILE A 71 8.90 -2.01 8.62
CA ILE A 71 10.27 -1.79 9.09
C ILE A 71 11.22 -2.77 8.39
N ILE A 72 10.88 -4.06 8.38
CA ILE A 72 11.67 -5.09 7.70
C ILE A 72 11.76 -4.77 6.19
N GLY A 73 10.65 -4.39 5.57
CA GLY A 73 10.59 -3.97 4.18
C GLY A 73 11.50 -2.77 3.88
N SER A 74 11.51 -1.75 4.75
CA SER A 74 12.39 -0.59 4.60
C SER A 74 13.88 -0.95 4.70
N LEU A 75 14.25 -1.83 5.63
CA LEU A 75 15.62 -2.32 5.77
C LEU A 75 16.04 -3.10 4.53
N MET A 76 15.19 -4.02 4.07
CA MET A 76 15.43 -4.79 2.85
C MET A 76 15.55 -3.87 1.63
N SER A 77 14.67 -2.88 1.50
CA SER A 77 14.73 -1.92 0.38
C SER A 77 16.01 -1.09 0.39
N THR A 78 16.52 -0.74 1.57
CA THR A 78 17.76 0.04 1.72
C THR A 78 18.98 -0.77 1.29
N LEU A 79 19.02 -2.06 1.64
CA LEU A 79 20.10 -2.96 1.22
C LEU A 79 20.01 -3.33 -0.25
N LEU A 80 18.79 -3.49 -0.77
CA LEU A 80 18.55 -3.91 -2.14
C LEU A 80 18.68 -2.76 -3.15
N ALA A 81 18.32 -1.54 -2.76
CA ALA A 81 18.37 -0.35 -3.61
C ALA A 81 19.73 -0.10 -4.30
N PRO A 82 20.88 -0.11 -3.63
CA PRO A 82 22.17 0.11 -4.29
C PRO A 82 22.54 -1.02 -5.25
N VAL A 83 22.21 -2.28 -4.91
CA VAL A 83 22.44 -3.44 -5.78
C VAL A 83 21.62 -3.32 -7.06
N LEU A 84 20.32 -3.02 -6.92
CA LEU A 84 19.42 -2.83 -8.05
C LEU A 84 19.79 -1.62 -8.91
N LYS A 85 20.23 -0.51 -8.28
CA LYS A 85 20.70 0.68 -9.00
C LYS A 85 21.91 0.37 -9.87
N ASN A 86 22.86 -0.43 -9.37
CA ASN A 86 24.07 -0.80 -10.12
C ASN A 86 23.75 -1.76 -11.29
N LEU A 87 22.75 -2.62 -11.15
CA LEU A 87 22.35 -3.59 -12.17
C LEU A 87 21.42 -3.02 -13.24
N LEU A 88 20.39 -2.30 -12.84
CA LEU A 88 19.26 -1.88 -13.69
C LEU A 88 19.17 -0.37 -13.92
N GLY A 89 20.00 0.42 -13.25
CA GLY A 89 19.91 1.87 -13.28
C GLY A 89 18.64 2.41 -12.60
N TRP A 90 18.46 3.72 -12.67
CA TRP A 90 17.35 4.39 -11.98
C TRP A 90 15.97 3.99 -12.53
N HIS A 91 15.81 3.95 -13.86
CA HIS A 91 14.54 3.55 -14.49
C HIS A 91 14.15 2.11 -14.21
N GLY A 92 15.12 1.19 -14.25
CA GLY A 92 14.83 -0.22 -14.03
C GLY A 92 14.41 -0.52 -12.58
N MET A 93 14.82 0.29 -11.61
CA MET A 93 14.28 0.21 -10.24
C MET A 93 12.78 0.51 -10.19
N PHE A 94 12.32 1.56 -10.86
CA PHE A 94 10.90 1.91 -10.91
C PHE A 94 10.07 0.86 -11.65
N TYR A 95 10.60 0.28 -12.74
CA TYR A 95 9.94 -0.82 -13.43
C TYR A 95 9.88 -2.11 -12.62
N PHE A 96 10.94 -2.41 -11.85
CA PHE A 96 10.92 -3.54 -10.94
C PHE A 96 9.87 -3.36 -9.84
N SER A 97 9.77 -2.16 -9.26
CA SER A 97 8.71 -1.82 -8.31
C SER A 97 7.32 -1.88 -8.93
N PHE A 98 7.16 -1.38 -10.16
CA PHE A 98 5.90 -1.52 -10.91
C PHE A 98 5.50 -2.98 -11.09
N GLY A 99 6.45 -3.84 -11.50
CA GLY A 99 6.22 -5.28 -11.65
C GLY A 99 5.78 -5.94 -10.33
N ALA A 100 6.45 -5.61 -9.22
CA ALA A 100 6.07 -6.13 -7.90
C ALA A 100 4.64 -5.71 -7.49
N VAL A 101 4.27 -4.44 -7.72
CA VAL A 101 2.92 -3.93 -7.42
C VAL A 101 1.89 -4.57 -8.36
N PHE A 102 2.22 -4.77 -9.63
CA PHE A 102 1.35 -5.42 -10.61
C PHE A 102 1.09 -6.89 -10.24
N VAL A 103 2.11 -7.63 -9.82
CA VAL A 103 1.94 -9.00 -9.29
C VAL A 103 1.05 -8.97 -8.04
N GLY A 104 1.26 -8.01 -7.13
CA GLY A 104 0.39 -7.81 -5.97
C GLY A 104 -1.07 -7.56 -6.34
N LEU A 105 -1.33 -6.79 -7.39
CA LEU A 105 -2.67 -6.54 -7.92
C LEU A 105 -3.31 -7.81 -8.48
N LEU A 106 -2.57 -8.60 -9.26
CA LEU A 106 -3.03 -9.88 -9.79
C LEU A 106 -3.34 -10.88 -8.68
N LEU A 107 -2.49 -10.95 -7.66
CA LEU A 107 -2.73 -11.78 -6.48
C LEU A 107 -3.98 -11.33 -5.74
N ASN A 108 -4.19 -10.03 -5.53
CA ASN A 108 -5.39 -9.52 -4.88
C ASN A 108 -6.67 -9.80 -5.69
N MET A 109 -6.60 -9.82 -7.03
CA MET A 109 -7.72 -10.21 -7.89
C MET A 109 -7.98 -11.71 -7.87
N SER A 110 -6.94 -12.53 -7.69
CA SER A 110 -7.05 -14.00 -7.68
C SER A 110 -7.50 -14.53 -6.31
N LEU A 111 -7.09 -13.84 -5.24
CA LEU A 111 -7.41 -14.13 -3.85
C LEU A 111 -8.58 -13.26 -3.38
N ASP A 112 -9.64 -13.11 -4.18
CA ASP A 112 -10.81 -12.31 -3.81
C ASP A 112 -11.51 -12.93 -2.59
N ILE A 113 -10.98 -12.63 -1.39
CA ILE A 113 -11.57 -13.01 -0.11
C ILE A 113 -12.75 -12.06 0.07
N PRO A 114 -14.00 -12.56 0.05
CA PRO A 114 -15.16 -11.72 0.29
C PRO A 114 -15.18 -11.28 1.76
N CYS A 115 -14.41 -10.25 2.11
CA CYS A 115 -14.47 -9.56 3.41
C CYS A 115 -15.74 -8.67 3.54
N GLY A 116 -16.80 -9.02 2.80
CA GLY A 116 -18.04 -8.25 2.69
C GLY A 116 -19.21 -8.81 3.50
N ASN A 117 -19.14 -10.04 4.00
CA ASN A 117 -20.31 -10.70 4.63
C ASN A 117 -20.24 -10.90 6.15
N THR A 118 -19.23 -10.33 6.81
CA THR A 118 -19.06 -10.42 8.27
C THR A 118 -18.80 -9.04 8.86
N ILE A 119 -19.65 -8.07 8.54
CA ILE A 119 -19.81 -6.90 9.40
C ILE A 119 -20.95 -7.23 10.35
N PRO A 120 -20.70 -7.82 11.53
CA PRO A 120 -21.76 -7.94 12.51
C PRO A 120 -22.09 -6.52 13.00
N GLN A 121 -23.34 -6.10 12.77
CA GLN A 121 -23.88 -4.75 13.02
C GLN A 121 -23.65 -4.21 14.45
N HIS A 122 -23.24 -5.05 15.40
CA HIS A 122 -22.89 -4.62 16.76
C HIS A 122 -21.63 -3.74 16.81
N MET A 123 -20.68 -3.93 15.89
CA MET A 123 -19.38 -3.25 15.89
C MET A 123 -19.45 -1.76 15.54
N TYR A 124 -20.47 -1.34 14.77
CA TYR A 124 -20.71 0.09 14.49
C TYR A 124 -21.20 0.84 15.73
N ARG A 125 -21.82 0.12 16.68
CA ARG A 125 -22.38 0.68 17.91
C ARG A 125 -21.28 0.97 18.95
N ASP A 126 -20.22 0.17 18.98
CA ASP A 126 -19.10 0.33 19.91
C ASP A 126 -18.12 1.43 19.48
N LEU A 127 -17.91 1.61 18.16
CA LEU A 127 -17.12 2.73 17.64
C LEU A 127 -17.78 4.10 17.90
N ALA A 128 -19.11 4.17 17.89
CA ALA A 128 -19.85 5.38 18.24
C ALA A 128 -19.80 5.71 19.74
N LEU A 129 -19.52 4.73 20.61
CA LEU A 129 -19.38 4.91 22.05
C LEU A 129 -17.96 5.30 22.47
N LEU A 130 -16.93 4.87 21.73
CA LEU A 130 -15.53 5.24 21.98
C LEU A 130 -15.14 6.64 21.43
N GLN A 131 -16.03 7.29 20.68
CA GLN A 131 -15.88 8.67 20.21
C GLN A 131 -16.65 9.70 21.05
N ARG A 132 -17.21 9.31 22.21
CA ARG A 132 -17.71 10.21 23.26
C ARG A 132 -16.78 10.18 24.46
#